data_AF-K9YGF7-F1
#
_entry.id   AF-K9YGF7-F1
#
_cell.length_a   1.000
_cell.length_b   1.000
_cell.length_c   1.000
_cell.angle_alpha   90.00
_cell.angle_beta   90.00
_cell.angle_gamma   90.00
#
_symmetry.space_group_name_H-M   'P 1'
#
loop_
_entity.id
_entity.type
_entity.pdbx_description
1 polymer ?
#
loop_
_entity_poly.entity_id
_entity_poly.type
_entity_poly.pdbx_seq_one_letter_code
_entity_poly.pdbx_strand_id
1 'polypeptide(L)' 'MQKQRLSMRVEVSRIEKLRLYARYKRKTMTQLVEDWIDTLEMPNYKDTEG' A
#
# COMPACT_ATOMS: atom_id res chain seq x y z
N MET A 1 7.73 5.06 -14.66
CA MET A 1 8.01 5.08 -13.21
C MET A 1 8.80 3.86 -12.82
N GLN A 2 9.85 4.02 -12.01
CA GLN A 2 10.61 2.91 -11.45
C GLN A 2 9.78 2.27 -10.33
N LYS A 3 9.57 0.95 -10.40
CA LYS A 3 8.81 0.22 -9.38
C LYS A 3 9.77 -0.48 -8.43
N GLN A 4 9.56 -0.33 -7.13
CA GLN A 4 10.27 -1.09 -6.10
C GLN A 4 9.33 -2.11 -5.46
N ARG A 5 9.87 -3.24 -5.02
CA ARG A 5 9.10 -4.28 -4.34
C ARG A 5 8.97 -3.94 -2.85
N LEU A 6 7.74 -3.76 -2.39
CA LEU A 6 7.43 -3.71 -0.96
C LEU A 6 7.34 -5.14 -0.40
N SER A 7 8.20 -5.48 0.56
CA SER A 7 8.20 -6.78 1.25
C SER A 7 7.99 -6.56 2.75
N MET A 8 6.85 -7.02 3.27
CA MET A 8 6.47 -6.83 4.67
C MET A 8 6.11 -8.18 5.32
N ARG A 9 6.45 -8.33 6.60
CA ARG A 9 5.99 -9.46 7.42
C ARG A 9 4.68 -9.07 8.08
N VAL A 10 3.64 -9.84 7.80
CA VAL A 10 2.29 -9.65 8.35
C VAL A 10 1.62 -11.01 8.53
N GLU A 11 0.64 -11.06 9.42
CA GLU A 11 -0.18 -12.25 9.62
C GLU A 11 -0.88 -12.69 8.32
N VAL A 12 -0.97 -14.01 8.09
CA VAL A 12 -1.59 -14.58 6.88
C VAL A 12 -3.04 -14.12 6.74
N SER A 13 -3.78 -14.08 7.86
CA SER A 13 -5.18 -13.62 7.89
C SER A 13 -5.36 -12.18 7.40
N ARG A 14 -4.34 -11.32 7.58
CA ARG A 14 -4.35 -9.92 7.10
C ARG A 14 -4.15 -9.87 5.59
N ILE A 15 -3.27 -10.72 5.04
CA ILE A 15 -3.08 -10.85 3.59
C ILE A 15 -4.35 -11.37 2.92
N GLU A 16 -5.02 -12.36 3.51
CA GLU A 16 -6.28 -12.89 3.00
C GLU A 16 -7.39 -11.84 2.99
N LYS A 17 -7.53 -11.09 4.09
CA LYS A 17 -8.47 -9.96 4.15
C LYS A 17 -8.18 -8.92 3.07
N LEU A 18 -6.91 -8.58 2.86
CA LEU A 18 -6.49 -7.63 1.83
C LEU A 18 -6.81 -8.15 0.41
N ARG A 19 -6.60 -9.44 0.13
CA ARG A 19 -6.99 -10.08 -1.14
C ARG A 19 -8.49 -10.01 -1.38
N LEU A 20 -9.30 -10.35 -0.38
CA LEU A 20 -10.76 -10.31 -0.48
C LEU A 20 -11.26 -8.88 -0.70
N TYR A 21 -10.72 -7.91 0.03
CA TYR A 21 -11.10 -6.51 -0.11
C TYR A 21 -10.72 -5.93 -1.48
N ALA A 22 -9.54 -6.27 -1.99
CA ALA A 22 -9.11 -5.89 -3.34
C ALA A 22 -10.05 -6.44 -4.41
N ARG A 23 -10.46 -7.73 -4.29
CA ARG A 23 -11.46 -8.34 -5.18
C ARG A 23 -12.80 -7.61 -5.12
N TYR A 24 -13.29 -7.30 -3.91
CA TYR A 24 -14.54 -6.55 -3.73
C TYR A 24 -14.50 -5.17 -4.40
N LYS A 25 -13.36 -4.47 -4.32
CA LYS A 25 -13.13 -3.16 -4.96
C LYS A 25 -12.77 -3.24 -6.45
N ARG A 26 -12.66 -4.44 -7.03
CA ARG A 26 -12.18 -4.69 -8.41
C ARG A 26 -10.82 -4.04 -8.71
N LYS A 27 -9.92 -4.08 -7.72
CA LYS A 27 -8.54 -3.56 -7.82
C LYS A 27 -7.53 -4.66 -7.51
N THR A 28 -6.28 -4.47 -7.93
CA THR A 28 -5.17 -5.30 -7.43
C THR A 28 -4.81 -4.92 -5.99
N MET A 29 -4.18 -5.83 -5.25
CA MET A 29 -3.66 -5.50 -3.91
C MET A 29 -2.64 -4.34 -3.97
N THR A 30 -1.83 -4.30 -5.03
CA THR A 30 -0.86 -3.23 -5.28
C THR A 30 -1.58 -1.89 -5.43
N GLN A 31 -2.56 -1.79 -6.32
CA GLN A 31 -3.34 -0.56 -6.51
C GLN A 31 -4.02 -0.12 -5.21
N LEU A 32 -4.53 -1.07 -4.42
CA LEU A 32 -5.18 -0.73 -3.15
C LEU A 32 -4.19 -0.10 -2.15
N VAL A 33 -2.96 -0.60 -2.12
CA VAL A 33 -1.88 -0.05 -1.29
C VAL A 33 -1.41 1.29 -1.84
N GLU A 34 -1.25 1.43 -3.16
CA GLU A 34 -0.91 2.70 -3.83
C GLU A 34 -1.97 3.76 -3.54
N ASP A 35 -3.25 3.46 -3.77
CA ASP A 35 -4.37 4.36 -3.47
C ASP A 35 -4.37 4.80 -2.00
N TRP A 36 -4.09 3.87 -1.08
CA TRP A 36 -4.01 4.19 0.35
C TRP A 36 -2.82 5.10 0.66
N ILE A 37 -1.65 4.82 0.11
CA ILE A 37 -0.45 5.68 0.27
C ILE A 37 -0.74 7.08 -0.26
N ASP A 38 -1.42 7.21 -1.39
CA ASP A 38 -1.78 8.49 -1.99
C ASP A 38 -2.74 9.32 -1.10
N THR A 39 -3.46 8.69 -0.16
CA THR A 39 -4.29 9.42 0.82
C THR A 39 -3.52 9.94 2.03
N LEU A 40 -2.25 9.56 2.21
CA LEU A 40 -1.47 9.97 3.37
C LEU A 40 -1.02 11.43 3.20
N GLU A 41 -1.48 12.30 4.10
CA GLU A 41 -0.95 13.67 4.21
C GLU A 41 0.46 13.62 4.78
N MET A 42 1.45 13.90 3.93
CA MET A 42 2.86 13.97 4.35
C MET A 42 3.18 15.41 4.76
N PRO A 43 3.68 15.66 5.98
CA PRO A 43 4.37 16.92 6.26
C PRO A 43 5.56 17.03 5.28
N ASN A 44 5.84 18.25 4.80
CA ASN A 44 6.80 18.57 3.75
C ASN A 44 7.95 17.55 3.64
N TYR A 45 7.95 16.75 2.57
CA TYR A 45 8.88 15.66 2.30
C TYR A 45 10.38 16.05 2.41
N LYS A 46 10.67 17.35 2.34
CA LYS A 46 12.03 17.92 2.49
C LYS A 46 12.64 17.81 3.87
N ASP A 47 11.87 17.52 4.92
CA ASP A 47 12.38 17.44 6.29
C ASP A 47 12.76 16.01 6.72
N THR A 48 12.53 15.01 5.86
CA THR A 48 12.78 13.58 6.15
C THR A 48 13.98 12.97 5.41
N GLU A 49 14.69 13.74 4.58
CA GLU A 49 16.02 13.38 4.09
C GLU A 49 17.07 14.08 4.97
N GLY A 50 17.38 13.46 6.10
CA GLY A 50 18.48 13.82 7.01
C GLY A 50 19.40 12.63 7.24
#